data_AF-A0A9P6FT34-F1
#
_entry.id   AF-A0A9P6FT34-F1
#
_cell.length_a   1.000
_cell.length_b   1.000
_cell.length_c   1.000
_cell.angle_alpha   90.00
_cell.angle_beta   90.00
_cell.angle_gamma   90.00
#
_symmetry.space_group_name_H-M   'P 1'
#
loop_
_entity.id
_entity.type
_entity.pdbx_description
1 polymer ?
#
loop_
_entity_poly.entity_id
_entity_poly.type
_entity_poly.pdbx_seq_one_letter_code
_entity_poly.pdbx_strand_id
1 'polypeptide(L)'
;VIAGLLEFRNGNTFGGTTFCSYGLYWISYSTLLIPFFGVAAAYAEYPDDYMTAVGTYLLAWTIFTFLMWTLTFKSNLASSLLFFCLGLTYLFSAVSSLAHLAPGNLVGKASGGMGMITSSIAWYCAMADLSNPQNSFFTLPLGQLGRRHRH
;
A
#
# COMPACT_ATOMS: atom_id res chain seq x y z
N VAL A 1 -10.90 3.87 3.71
CA VAL A 1 -12.08 4.51 3.09
C VAL A 1 -12.55 5.74 3.85
N ILE A 2 -13.06 5.62 5.09
CA ILE A 2 -13.61 6.77 5.85
C ILE A 2 -12.60 7.93 5.97
N ALA A 3 -11.34 7.62 6.35
CA ALA A 3 -10.28 8.63 6.41
C ALA A 3 -10.09 9.38 5.07
N GLY A 4 -10.17 8.69 3.94
CA GLY A 4 -10.05 9.33 2.62
C GLY A 4 -11.21 10.27 2.29
N LEU A 5 -12.43 9.93 2.69
CA LEU A 5 -13.59 10.84 2.54
C LEU A 5 -13.41 12.11 3.38
N LEU A 6 -12.83 11.99 4.58
CA LEU A 6 -12.53 13.13 5.44
C LEU A 6 -11.37 13.99 4.88
N GLU A 7 -10.33 13.37 4.31
CA GLU A 7 -9.26 14.11 3.63
C GLU A 7 -9.76 14.90 2.42
N PHE A 8 -10.67 14.34 1.62
CA PHE A 8 -11.31 15.09 0.52
C PHE A 8 -12.10 16.28 1.04
N ARG A 9 -12.82 16.14 2.16
CA ARG A 9 -13.51 17.25 2.81
C ARG A 9 -12.55 18.35 3.26
N ASN A 10 -11.33 17.99 3.65
CA ASN A 10 -10.28 18.92 4.07
C ASN A 10 -9.48 19.50 2.89
N GLY A 11 -9.84 19.19 1.63
CA GLY A 11 -9.15 19.66 0.43
C GLY A 11 -7.85 18.91 0.12
N ASN A 12 -7.55 17.82 0.82
CA ASN A 12 -6.38 16.99 0.56
C ASN A 12 -6.71 15.89 -0.46
N THR A 13 -6.62 16.22 -1.75
CA THR A 13 -6.90 15.28 -2.85
C THR A 13 -5.97 14.06 -2.83
N PHE A 14 -4.71 14.24 -2.46
CA PHE A 14 -3.74 13.13 -2.41
C PHE A 14 -4.09 12.13 -1.29
N GLY A 15 -4.29 12.63 -0.07
CA GLY A 15 -4.72 11.80 1.07
C GLY A 15 -6.07 11.14 0.82
N GLY A 16 -7.03 11.88 0.25
CA GLY A 16 -8.34 11.37 -0.10
C GLY A 16 -8.27 10.20 -1.08
N THR A 17 -7.52 10.36 -2.17
CA THR A 17 -7.35 9.32 -3.20
C THR A 17 -6.67 8.09 -2.61
N THR A 18 -5.55 8.28 -1.91
CA THR A 18 -4.74 7.16 -1.40
C THR A 18 -5.50 6.36 -0.33
N PHE A 19 -6.10 7.00 0.68
CA PHE A 19 -6.83 6.30 1.74
C PHE A 19 -8.15 5.66 1.30
N CYS A 20 -8.82 6.21 0.29
CA CYS A 20 -9.97 5.57 -0.33
C CYS A 20 -9.53 4.35 -1.16
N SER A 21 -8.57 4.52 -2.07
CA SER A 21 -8.08 3.44 -2.93
C SER A 21 -7.52 2.26 -2.14
N TYR A 22 -6.61 2.48 -1.19
CA TYR A 22 -6.08 1.36 -0.37
C TYR A 22 -7.11 0.76 0.57
N GLY A 23 -8.11 1.53 1.00
CA GLY A 23 -9.25 0.98 1.75
C GLY A 23 -10.10 0.03 0.89
N LEU A 24 -10.34 0.40 -0.37
CA LEU A 24 -11.06 -0.45 -1.33
C LEU A 24 -10.22 -1.63 -1.79
N TYR A 25 -8.89 -1.49 -1.92
CA TYR A 25 -7.96 -2.59 -2.17
C TYR A 25 -8.15 -3.74 -1.18
N TRP A 26 -8.21 -3.43 0.13
CA TRP A 26 -8.37 -4.47 1.14
C TRP A 26 -9.73 -5.16 1.05
N ILE A 27 -10.79 -4.41 0.72
CA ILE A 27 -12.13 -4.96 0.52
C ILE A 27 -12.12 -5.88 -0.71
N SER A 28 -11.62 -5.42 -1.86
CA SER A 28 -11.55 -6.23 -3.10
C SER A 28 -10.60 -7.42 -2.97
N TYR A 29 -9.49 -7.29 -2.26
CA TYR A 29 -8.60 -8.42 -2.01
C TYR A 29 -9.25 -9.46 -1.10
N SER A 30 -10.03 -9.02 -0.10
CA SER A 30 -10.79 -9.93 0.78
C SER A 30 -11.83 -10.73 0.01
N THR A 31 -12.46 -10.16 -1.03
CA THR A 31 -13.41 -10.91 -1.87
C THR A 31 -12.76 -12.04 -2.67
N LEU A 32 -11.44 -11.96 -2.96
CA LEU A 32 -10.71 -13.06 -3.60
C LEU A 32 -10.51 -14.23 -2.63
N LEU A 33 -10.36 -13.95 -1.33
CA LEU A 33 -10.02 -14.94 -0.30
C LEU A 33 -11.25 -15.58 0.35
N ILE A 34 -12.34 -14.82 0.50
CA ILE A 34 -13.55 -15.28 1.17
C ILE A 34 -14.35 -16.20 0.22
N PRO A 35 -14.54 -17.49 0.56
CA PRO A 35 -15.20 -18.46 -0.33
C PRO A 35 -16.63 -18.08 -0.74
N PHE A 36 -17.34 -17.31 0.09
CA PHE A 36 -18.69 -16.83 -0.18
C PHE A 36 -18.81 -16.07 -1.51
N PHE A 37 -17.77 -15.33 -1.92
CA PHE A 37 -17.80 -14.60 -3.20
C PHE A 37 -17.51 -15.49 -4.42
N GLY A 38 -17.11 -16.76 -4.21
CA GLY A 38 -16.96 -17.75 -5.28
C GLY A 38 -15.83 -17.48 -6.28
N VAL A 39 -14.98 -16.47 -6.07
CA VAL A 39 -13.92 -16.10 -7.03
C VAL A 39 -12.95 -17.24 -7.27
N ALA A 40 -12.34 -17.80 -6.21
CA ALA A 40 -11.44 -18.94 -6.36
C ALA A 40 -12.13 -20.21 -6.89
N ALA A 41 -13.41 -20.42 -6.53
CA ALA A 41 -14.18 -21.57 -7.00
C ALA A 41 -14.46 -21.51 -8.52
N ALA A 42 -14.62 -20.31 -9.08
CA ALA A 42 -14.79 -20.12 -10.52
C ALA A 42 -13.56 -20.56 -11.35
N TYR A 43 -12.39 -20.67 -10.72
CA TYR A 43 -11.14 -21.11 -11.34
C TYR A 43 -10.71 -22.51 -10.91
N ALA A 44 -11.60 -23.32 -10.32
CA ALA A 44 -11.24 -24.64 -9.79
C ALA A 44 -10.61 -25.57 -10.84
N GLU A 45 -11.04 -25.47 -12.10
CA GLU A 45 -10.49 -26.25 -13.22
C GLU A 45 -9.25 -25.60 -13.86
N TYR A 46 -8.98 -24.33 -13.56
CA TYR A 46 -7.90 -23.52 -14.15
C TYR A 46 -7.10 -22.76 -13.08
N PRO A 47 -6.37 -23.48 -12.20
CA PRO A 47 -5.66 -22.86 -11.08
C PRO A 47 -4.56 -21.89 -11.53
N ASP A 48 -3.95 -22.13 -12.69
CA ASP A 48 -2.96 -21.21 -13.26
C ASP A 48 -3.60 -19.89 -13.68
N ASP A 49 -4.75 -19.93 -14.36
CA ASP A 49 -5.47 -18.71 -14.76
C ASP A 49 -5.85 -17.85 -13.54
N TYR A 50 -6.16 -18.47 -12.40
CA TYR A 50 -6.38 -17.76 -11.14
C TYR A 50 -5.11 -17.02 -10.68
N MET A 51 -3.96 -17.70 -10.69
CA MET A 51 -2.68 -17.08 -10.32
C MET A 51 -2.31 -15.94 -11.26
N THR A 52 -2.55 -16.10 -12.57
CA THR A 52 -2.34 -15.02 -13.54
C THR A 52 -3.28 -13.84 -13.24
N ALA A 53 -4.58 -14.08 -13.00
CA ALA A 53 -5.54 -13.03 -12.70
C ALA A 53 -5.19 -12.25 -11.42
N VAL A 54 -4.85 -12.94 -10.33
CA VAL A 54 -4.39 -12.32 -9.08
C VAL A 54 -3.09 -11.53 -9.29
N GLY A 55 -2.16 -12.08 -10.07
CA GLY A 55 -0.91 -11.43 -10.41
C GLY A 55 -1.10 -10.14 -11.21
N THR A 56 -1.98 -10.15 -12.21
CA THR A 56 -2.35 -8.96 -13.00
C THR A 56 -3.05 -7.92 -12.14
N TYR A 57 -3.94 -8.33 -11.24
CA TYR A 57 -4.56 -7.45 -10.26
C TYR A 57 -3.51 -6.74 -9.39
N LEU A 58 -2.55 -7.48 -8.83
CA LEU A 58 -1.46 -6.92 -8.01
C LEU A 58 -0.49 -6.04 -8.82
N LEU A 59 -0.28 -6.36 -10.10
CA LEU A 59 0.52 -5.52 -11.00
C LEU A 59 -0.14 -4.16 -11.23
N ALA A 60 -1.47 -4.11 -11.42
CA ALA A 60 -2.20 -2.84 -11.50
C ALA A 60 -2.03 -2.00 -10.23
N TRP A 61 -2.08 -2.62 -9.05
CA TRP A 61 -1.80 -1.96 -7.77
C TRP A 61 -0.35 -1.50 -7.63
N THR A 62 0.60 -2.25 -8.19
CA THR A 62 2.01 -1.83 -8.26
C THR A 62 2.15 -0.54 -9.07
N ILE A 63 1.52 -0.46 -10.25
CA ILE A 63 1.53 0.73 -11.10
C ILE A 63 0.88 1.92 -10.39
N PHE A 64 -0.30 1.72 -9.81
CA PHE A 64 -0.98 2.76 -9.02
C PHE A 64 -0.10 3.28 -7.88
N THR A 65 0.51 2.37 -7.12
CA THR A 65 1.38 2.71 -5.99
C THR A 65 2.63 3.46 -6.46
N PHE A 66 3.22 3.08 -7.59
CA PHE A 66 4.34 3.78 -8.19
C PHE A 66 3.97 5.21 -8.61
N LEU A 67 2.80 5.41 -9.23
CA LEU A 67 2.30 6.75 -9.55
C LEU A 67 2.14 7.59 -8.28
N MET A 68 1.52 7.04 -7.24
CA MET A 68 1.38 7.73 -5.95
C MET A 68 2.74 8.04 -5.31
N TRP A 69 3.70 7.12 -5.40
CA TRP A 69 5.06 7.32 -4.90
C TRP A 69 5.73 8.55 -5.52
N THR A 70 5.61 8.76 -6.84
CA THR A 70 6.20 9.95 -7.49
C THR A 70 5.64 11.27 -6.95
N LEU A 71 4.39 11.26 -6.46
CA LEU A 71 3.75 12.43 -5.86
C LEU A 71 4.25 12.72 -4.43
N THR A 72 4.94 11.76 -3.78
CA THR A 72 5.46 11.92 -2.41
C THR A 72 6.80 12.65 -2.34
N PHE A 73 7.52 12.84 -3.46
CA PHE A 73 8.89 13.38 -3.46
C PHE A 73 9.02 14.80 -2.89
N LYS A 74 7.92 15.56 -2.84
CA LYS A 74 7.88 16.91 -2.24
C LYS A 74 7.35 16.93 -0.80
N SER A 75 6.92 15.79 -0.26
CA SER A 75 6.29 15.68 1.06
C SER A 75 7.35 15.49 2.16
N ASN A 76 7.59 14.24 2.56
CA ASN A 76 8.59 13.85 3.54
C ASN A 76 9.15 12.46 3.20
N LEU A 77 10.35 12.19 3.71
CA LEU A 77 11.10 10.97 3.42
C LEU A 77 10.37 9.73 3.91
N ALA A 78 9.76 9.80 5.10
CA ALA A 78 9.02 8.67 5.67
C ALA A 78 7.85 8.23 4.76
N SER A 79 7.07 9.18 4.24
CA SER A 79 5.97 8.91 3.31
C SER A 79 6.48 8.38 1.96
N SER A 80 7.59 8.91 1.46
CA SER A 80 8.21 8.39 0.23
C SER A 80 8.70 6.95 0.40
N LEU A 81 9.37 6.65 1.52
CA LEU A 81 9.81 5.29 1.84
C LEU A 81 8.63 4.33 2.02
N LEU A 82 7.53 4.78 2.65
CA LEU A 82 6.31 4.01 2.79
C LEU A 82 5.75 3.55 1.44
N PHE A 83 5.56 4.48 0.50
CA PHE A 83 5.04 4.14 -0.83
C PHE A 83 6.03 3.31 -1.65
N PHE A 84 7.33 3.55 -1.50
CA PHE A 84 8.36 2.74 -2.15
C PHE A 84 8.33 1.29 -1.68
N CYS A 85 8.35 1.06 -0.37
CA CYS A 85 8.30 -0.29 0.21
C CYS A 85 6.96 -0.98 -0.10
N LEU A 86 5.86 -0.24 -0.10
CA LEU A 86 4.55 -0.76 -0.51
C LEU A 86 4.54 -1.17 -1.98
N GLY A 87 5.12 -0.34 -2.85
CA GLY A 87 5.26 -0.66 -4.28
C GLY A 87 6.07 -1.93 -4.52
N LEU A 88 7.18 -2.11 -3.80
CA LEU A 88 7.96 -3.36 -3.83
C LEU A 88 7.18 -4.57 -3.30
N THR A 89 6.35 -4.37 -2.26
CA THR A 89 5.48 -5.42 -1.71
C THR A 89 4.53 -5.94 -2.80
N TYR A 90 3.85 -5.03 -3.50
CA TYR A 90 2.96 -5.40 -4.61
C TYR A 90 3.71 -5.98 -5.80
N LEU A 91 4.85 -5.40 -6.17
CA LEU A 91 5.65 -5.88 -7.29
C LEU A 91 6.10 -7.33 -7.08
N PHE A 92 6.66 -7.64 -5.92
CA PHE A 92 7.10 -9.01 -5.62
C PHE A 92 5.93 -9.98 -5.51
N SER A 93 4.79 -9.54 -4.97
CA SER A 93 3.57 -10.37 -4.93
C SER A 93 3.05 -10.66 -6.33
N ALA A 94 3.01 -9.65 -7.21
CA ALA A 94 2.61 -9.77 -8.61
C ALA A 94 3.55 -10.72 -9.38
N VAL A 95 4.87 -10.54 -9.25
CA VAL A 95 5.86 -11.42 -9.89
C VAL A 95 5.73 -12.86 -9.39
N SER A 96 5.57 -13.06 -8.07
CA SER A 96 5.39 -14.40 -7.52
C SER A 96 4.14 -15.10 -8.08
N SER A 97 3.05 -14.36 -8.31
CA SER A 97 1.81 -14.90 -8.84
C SER A 97 1.87 -15.13 -10.35
N LEU A 98 2.36 -14.15 -11.13
CA LEU A 98 2.47 -14.22 -12.59
C LEU A 98 3.49 -15.25 -13.07
N ALA A 99 4.53 -15.52 -12.30
CA ALA A 99 5.51 -16.56 -12.60
C ALA A 99 5.10 -17.94 -12.02
N HIS A 100 3.88 -18.08 -11.49
CA HIS A 100 3.34 -19.33 -10.93
C HIS A 100 4.29 -19.96 -9.90
N LEU A 101 4.97 -19.12 -9.10
CA LEU A 101 5.96 -19.61 -8.16
C LEU A 101 5.28 -20.35 -7.01
N ALA A 102 5.86 -21.48 -6.62
CA ALA A 102 5.36 -22.28 -5.51
C ALA A 102 5.21 -21.45 -4.21
N PRO A 103 4.20 -21.74 -3.37
CA PRO A 103 4.06 -21.11 -2.07
C PRO A 103 5.37 -21.19 -1.25
N GLY A 104 5.76 -20.09 -0.61
CA GLY A 104 6.98 -20.03 0.19
C GLY A 104 8.29 -19.84 -0.60
N ASN A 105 8.21 -19.58 -1.91
CA ASN A 105 9.35 -19.17 -2.72
C ASN A 105 10.02 -17.88 -2.19
N LEU A 106 11.26 -17.62 -2.62
CA LEU A 106 12.05 -16.49 -2.17
C LEU A 106 11.39 -15.14 -2.47
N VAL A 107 10.78 -14.98 -3.65
CA VAL A 107 10.13 -13.73 -4.07
C VAL A 107 8.88 -13.45 -3.23
N GLY A 108 8.06 -14.47 -2.97
CA GLY A 108 6.90 -14.38 -2.08
C GLY A 108 7.30 -14.03 -0.64
N LYS A 109 8.40 -14.61 -0.14
CA LYS A 109 8.97 -14.23 1.17
C LYS A 109 9.48 -12.80 1.19
N ALA A 110 10.14 -12.36 0.12
CA ALA A 110 10.59 -10.98 -0.03
C ALA A 110 9.40 -9.99 -0.03
N SER A 111 8.31 -10.32 -0.72
CA SER A 111 7.05 -9.55 -0.66
C SER A 111 6.55 -9.41 0.77
N GLY A 112 6.45 -10.51 1.53
CA GLY A 112 6.04 -10.48 2.93
C GLY A 112 6.98 -9.64 3.81
N GLY A 113 8.29 -9.77 3.62
CA GLY A 113 9.31 -8.96 4.32
C GLY A 113 9.16 -7.46 4.06
N MET A 114 8.99 -7.07 2.78
CA MET A 114 8.71 -5.68 2.41
C MET A 114 7.39 -5.18 3.00
N GLY A 115 6.37 -6.03 3.06
CA GLY A 115 5.08 -5.70 3.69
C GLY A 115 5.23 -5.40 5.18
N MET A 116 6.04 -6.17 5.91
CA MET A 116 6.34 -5.89 7.32
C MET A 116 7.08 -4.56 7.51
N ILE A 117 8.08 -4.28 6.67
CA ILE A 117 8.81 -3.00 6.69
C ILE A 117 7.84 -1.83 6.43
N THR A 118 6.98 -1.98 5.41
CA THR A 118 5.96 -0.99 5.06
C THR A 118 5.02 -0.70 6.22
N SER A 119 4.54 -1.75 6.91
CA SER A 119 3.67 -1.62 8.09
C SER A 119 4.37 -0.85 9.21
N SER A 120 5.62 -1.17 9.51
CA SER A 120 6.41 -0.46 10.53
C SER A 120 6.58 1.03 10.20
N ILE A 121 6.84 1.37 8.95
CA ILE A 121 6.93 2.78 8.51
C ILE A 121 5.55 3.46 8.60
N ALA A 122 4.47 2.75 8.29
CA ALA A 122 3.11 3.29 8.38
C ALA A 122 2.74 3.65 9.82
N TRP A 123 3.06 2.78 10.78
CA TRP A 123 2.90 3.07 12.20
C TRP A 123 3.77 4.23 12.67
N TYR A 124 5.00 4.35 12.16
CA TYR A 124 5.84 5.50 12.44
C TYR A 124 5.23 6.81 11.94
N CYS A 125 4.74 6.84 10.70
CA CYS A 125 4.08 8.01 10.12
C CYS A 125 2.82 8.39 10.92
N ALA A 126 1.97 7.40 11.24
CA ALA A 126 0.77 7.61 12.03
C ALA A 126 1.10 8.18 13.42
N MET A 127 2.12 7.63 14.11
CA MET A 127 2.56 8.15 15.41
C MET A 127 3.08 9.58 15.28
N ALA A 128 3.88 9.88 14.27
CA ALA A 128 4.41 11.21 14.03
C ALA A 128 3.31 12.24 13.74
N ASP A 129 2.29 11.87 12.96
CA ASP A 129 1.16 12.73 12.61
C ASP A 129 0.18 12.93 13.80
N LEU A 130 0.03 11.92 14.67
CA LEU A 130 -0.82 11.99 15.87
C LEU A 130 -0.15 12.73 17.04
N SER A 131 1.18 12.71 17.11
CA SER A 131 1.94 13.31 18.22
C SER A 131 1.94 14.83 18.14
N ASN A 132 1.45 15.48 19.19
CA ASN A 132 1.47 16.93 19.35
C ASN A 132 1.89 17.32 20.78
N PRO A 133 2.26 18.58 21.04
CA PRO A 133 2.72 19.02 22.37
C PRO A 133 1.70 18.82 23.50
N GLN A 134 0.43 18.62 23.19
CA GLN A 134 -0.63 18.41 24.18
C GLN A 134 -0.78 16.93 24.59
N ASN A 135 -0.41 16.00 23.71
CA ASN A 135 -0.59 14.55 23.94
C ASN A 135 0.73 13.76 24.01
N SER A 136 1.87 14.34 23.65
CA SER A 136 3.16 13.66 23.60
C SER A 136 4.30 14.53 24.16
N PHE A 137 5.23 13.86 24.85
CA PHE A 137 6.47 14.47 25.35
C PHE A 137 7.53 14.69 24.24
N PHE A 138 7.32 14.11 23.04
CA PHE A 138 8.25 14.21 21.93
C PHE A 138 7.53 14.24 20.57
N THR A 139 8.17 14.86 19.58
CA THR A 139 7.71 14.87 18.18
C THR A 139 8.69 14.10 17.31
N LEU A 140 8.17 13.24 16.42
CA LEU A 140 9.00 12.40 15.56
C LEU A 140 9.33 13.09 14.23
N PRO A 141 10.59 13.05 13.76
CA PRO A 141 10.97 13.71 12.52
C PRO A 141 10.56 12.88 11.29
N LEU A 142 9.78 13.46 10.38
CA LEU A 142 9.40 12.80 9.12
C LEU A 142 10.43 12.97 7.98
N GLY A 143 11.43 13.83 8.17
CA GLY A 143 12.46 14.15 7.17
C GLY A 143 11.88 14.93 5.99
N GLN A 144 11.74 16.26 6.12
CA GLN A 144 11.18 17.11 5.06
C GLN A 144 12.07 17.11 3.81
N LEU A 145 11.51 16.73 2.66
CA LEU A 145 12.23 16.68 1.38
C LEU A 145 12.04 17.98 0.56
N GLY A 146 10.97 18.73 0.81
CA GLY A 146 10.67 20.00 0.14
C GLY A 146 11.42 21.19 0.74
N ARG A 147 11.79 22.16 -0.10
CA ARG A 147 12.37 23.44 0.32
C ARG A 147 11.29 24.26 1.05
N ARG A 148 11.54 24.61 2.31
CA ARG A 148 10.66 25.46 3.14
C ARG A 148 10.56 26.86 2.51
N HIS A 149 9.55 27.13 1.71
CA HIS A 149 9.19 28.51 1.36
C HIS A 149 8.57 29.15 2.59
N ARG A 150 9.40 29.89 3.35
CA ARG A 150 8.92 30.86 4.34
C ARG A 150 8.21 31.96 3.55
N HIS A 151 6.89 32.02 3.65
CA HIS A 151 6.13 33.24 3.43
C HIS A 151 5.74 33.78 4.81
#